data_AF-A0A852D8P0-F1
#
_entry.id   AF-A0A852D8P0-F1
#
_cell.length_a   1.000
_cell.length_b   1.000
_cell.length_c   1.000
_cell.angle_alpha   90.00
_cell.angle_beta   90.00
_cell.angle_gamma   90.00
#
_symmetry.space_group_name_H-M   'P 1'
#
loop_
_entity.id
_entity.type
_entity.pdbx_description
1 polymer ?
#
loop_
_entity_poly.entity_id
_entity_poly.type
_entity_poly.pdbx_seq_one_letter_code
_entity_poly.pdbx_strand_id
1 'polypeptide(L)'
;MAKWGEGDPRWIVEQRADATNVNNWHWTERDASNWSTERLKALLLPVRVEGEEGACEVTEVSKLDGEASINNRKGKLIFFYEWAIKLAWTGTSKTGVKYKGYVEIPNLSDENDIDEVEILVSLAKDEPETNLKTLMKQEGAKKIRDAMKTYISTLKTEFTQGMILPTVNGEHMETAPQVAPKAEERKMAARSSTAIPQSKSIGVKIPTCKISLKDTFLTSPEELYRVFVTQEMVQAFTHAQATLEADKGGKFQLLDGSVTGEFVDLVPEKQLVMKWRFKSWPAGHFATITLNFNDKGGETEVCLEGKGVPASEEERTKQGWQRYYFEGIKQTFGYGARLF
;
A
#
# COMPACT_ATOMS: atom_id res chain seq x y z
N MET A 1 -20.56 33.15 -22.64
CA MET A 1 -21.69 32.28 -23.03
C MET A 1 -21.57 32.01 -24.52
N ALA A 2 -21.68 30.76 -24.96
CA ALA A 2 -21.73 30.44 -26.39
C ALA A 2 -23.03 30.98 -27.01
N LYS A 3 -23.03 31.26 -28.32
CA LYS A 3 -24.23 31.71 -29.02
C LYS A 3 -25.19 30.55 -29.24
N TRP A 4 -26.49 30.80 -29.05
CA TRP A 4 -27.52 29.80 -29.30
C TRP A 4 -27.51 29.38 -30.78
N GLY A 5 -27.29 28.10 -31.06
CA GLY A 5 -27.18 27.53 -32.41
C GLY A 5 -25.75 27.32 -32.93
N GLU A 6 -24.72 27.87 -32.27
CA GLU A 6 -23.32 27.56 -32.55
C GLU A 6 -22.74 26.73 -31.40
N GLY A 7 -22.64 25.41 -31.57
CA GLY A 7 -22.01 24.53 -30.60
C GLY A 7 -20.53 24.91 -30.41
N ASP A 8 -20.10 25.12 -29.16
CA ASP A 8 -18.69 25.41 -28.86
C ASP A 8 -17.82 24.24 -29.37
N PRO A 9 -16.80 24.47 -30.22
CA PRO A 9 -15.94 23.40 -30.74
C PRO A 9 -15.26 22.54 -29.66
N ARG A 10 -15.18 23.02 -28.42
CA ARG A 10 -14.69 22.25 -27.26
C ARG A 10 -15.68 21.19 -26.75
N TRP A 11 -16.95 21.27 -27.15
CA TRP A 11 -18.08 20.49 -26.64
C TRP A 11 -18.76 19.63 -27.72
N ILE A 12 -18.27 19.64 -28.97
CA ILE A 12 -18.79 18.78 -30.04
C ILE A 12 -18.22 17.36 -29.86
N VAL A 13 -19.02 16.50 -29.20
CA VAL A 13 -18.76 15.06 -29.03
C VAL A 13 -19.66 14.26 -30.00
N GLU A 14 -19.86 14.75 -31.22
CA GLU A 14 -20.55 13.98 -32.26
C GLU A 14 -19.58 13.02 -32.95
N GLN A 15 -19.72 11.74 -32.56
CA GLN A 15 -19.31 10.53 -33.29
C GLN A 15 -17.96 10.59 -34.02
N ARG A 16 -16.87 10.42 -33.25
CA ARG A 16 -15.64 9.84 -33.82
C ARG A 16 -15.64 8.33 -33.63
N ALA A 17 -15.41 7.59 -34.70
CA ALA A 17 -15.27 6.14 -34.70
C ALA A 17 -13.91 5.64 -34.17
N ASP A 18 -13.08 6.53 -33.61
CA ASP A 18 -11.68 6.26 -33.23
C ASP A 18 -11.48 5.94 -31.74
N ALA A 19 -12.49 6.20 -30.89
CA ALA A 19 -12.44 6.03 -29.43
C ALA A 19 -11.21 6.70 -28.77
N THR A 20 -10.66 7.77 -29.38
CA THR A 20 -9.42 8.39 -28.91
C THR A 20 -9.63 9.11 -27.57
N ASN A 21 -8.84 8.77 -26.54
CA ASN A 21 -8.88 9.44 -25.22
C ASN A 21 -8.25 10.84 -25.29
N VAL A 22 -9.02 11.80 -25.82
CA VAL A 22 -8.58 13.20 -25.96
C VAL A 22 -8.19 13.76 -24.59
N ASN A 23 -6.98 14.31 -24.50
CA ASN A 23 -6.38 14.92 -23.30
C ASN A 23 -6.20 13.99 -22.08
N ASN A 24 -6.24 12.65 -22.23
CA ASN A 24 -6.14 11.70 -21.10
C ASN A 24 -7.14 12.03 -19.96
N TRP A 25 -8.37 12.38 -20.33
CA TRP A 25 -9.43 12.75 -19.38
C TRP A 25 -10.08 11.52 -18.75
N HIS A 26 -10.18 10.43 -19.51
CA HIS A 26 -10.59 9.12 -19.01
C HIS A 26 -9.38 8.39 -18.41
N TRP A 27 -9.62 7.64 -17.34
CA TRP A 27 -8.61 6.82 -16.67
C TRP A 27 -7.99 5.83 -17.65
N THR A 28 -6.66 5.86 -17.80
CA THR A 28 -5.93 4.86 -18.55
C THR A 28 -4.87 4.22 -17.66
N GLU A 29 -5.05 2.93 -17.43
CA GLU A 29 -4.06 2.07 -16.79
C GLU A 29 -3.18 1.43 -17.86
N ARG A 30 -1.89 1.28 -17.57
CA ARG A 30 -1.00 0.37 -18.29
C ARG A 30 -0.29 -0.53 -17.29
N ASP A 31 -0.43 -1.84 -17.52
CA ASP A 31 0.42 -2.84 -16.90
C ASP A 31 1.88 -2.64 -17.34
N ALA A 32 2.76 -2.52 -16.36
CA ALA A 32 4.21 -2.39 -16.50
C ALA A 32 4.95 -3.60 -15.92
N SER A 33 4.24 -4.64 -15.46
CA SER A 33 4.80 -5.77 -14.70
C SER A 33 5.81 -6.58 -15.51
N ASN A 34 5.51 -6.86 -16.79
CA ASN A 34 6.43 -7.56 -17.69
C ASN A 34 7.71 -6.75 -17.95
N TRP A 35 7.57 -5.46 -18.28
CA TRP A 35 8.71 -4.56 -18.51
C TRP A 35 9.56 -4.40 -17.24
N SER A 36 8.91 -4.26 -16.08
CA SER A 36 9.58 -4.15 -14.79
C SER A 36 10.33 -5.43 -14.42
N THR A 37 9.75 -6.60 -14.70
CA THR A 37 10.38 -7.91 -14.53
C THR A 37 11.68 -8.02 -15.33
N GLU A 38 11.65 -7.64 -16.61
CA GLU A 38 12.82 -7.64 -17.49
C GLU A 38 13.86 -6.62 -17.03
N ARG A 39 13.43 -5.39 -16.69
CA ARG A 39 14.31 -4.30 -16.27
C ARG A 39 15.02 -4.58 -14.95
N LEU A 40 14.31 -5.11 -13.94
CA LEU A 40 14.89 -5.51 -12.67
C LEU A 40 15.91 -6.65 -12.86
N LYS A 41 15.62 -7.65 -13.70
CA LYS A 41 16.60 -8.71 -14.03
C LYS A 41 17.84 -8.15 -14.70
N ALA A 42 17.68 -7.26 -15.69
CA ALA A 42 18.79 -6.63 -16.40
C ALA A 42 19.67 -5.74 -15.51
N LEU A 43 19.12 -5.13 -14.46
CA LEU A 43 19.85 -4.27 -13.53
C LEU A 43 20.48 -5.04 -12.35
N LEU A 44 19.86 -6.13 -11.88
CA LEU A 44 20.31 -6.87 -10.70
C LEU A 44 21.34 -7.97 -11.01
N LEU A 45 21.24 -8.64 -12.18
CA LEU A 45 22.20 -9.68 -12.57
C LEU A 45 23.65 -9.17 -12.72
N PRO A 46 23.93 -7.97 -13.28
CA PRO A 46 25.30 -7.48 -13.42
C PRO A 46 25.95 -6.98 -12.10
N VAL A 47 25.25 -7.08 -10.96
CA VAL A 47 25.76 -6.56 -9.69
C VAL A 47 26.93 -7.41 -9.19
N ARG A 48 28.11 -6.79 -9.19
CA ARG A 48 29.37 -7.34 -8.68
C ARG A 48 30.07 -6.36 -7.74
N VAL A 49 30.67 -6.88 -6.67
CA VAL A 49 31.46 -6.12 -5.70
C VAL A 49 32.79 -6.81 -5.45
N GLU A 50 33.83 -6.00 -5.29
CA GLU A 50 35.20 -6.44 -5.02
C GLU A 50 35.67 -5.70 -3.77
N GLY A 51 36.45 -6.37 -2.92
CA GLY A 51 36.97 -5.79 -1.69
C GLY A 51 38.15 -6.60 -1.13
N GLU A 52 38.61 -6.23 0.06
CA GLU A 52 39.80 -6.84 0.67
C GLU A 52 39.64 -8.33 1.00
N GLU A 53 38.43 -8.86 1.01
CA GLU A 53 38.15 -10.27 1.35
C GLU A 53 38.00 -11.17 0.10
N GLY A 54 37.78 -10.55 -1.07
CA GLY A 54 37.51 -11.24 -2.32
C GLY A 54 36.47 -10.50 -3.19
N ALA A 55 35.79 -11.23 -4.05
CA ALA A 55 34.75 -10.71 -4.95
C ALA A 55 33.42 -11.43 -4.75
N CYS A 56 32.30 -10.72 -4.81
CA CYS A 56 30.95 -11.27 -4.78
C CYS A 56 30.16 -10.80 -6.01
N GLU A 57 29.42 -11.70 -6.64
CA GLU A 57 28.57 -11.40 -7.81
C GLU A 57 27.19 -12.03 -7.66
N VAL A 58 26.15 -11.33 -8.15
CA VAL A 58 24.82 -11.91 -8.32
C VAL A 58 24.85 -12.85 -9.51
N THR A 59 24.34 -14.06 -9.34
CA THR A 59 24.35 -15.10 -10.37
C THR A 59 22.95 -15.42 -10.91
N GLU A 60 21.91 -15.19 -10.12
CA GLU A 60 20.54 -15.56 -10.49
C GLU A 60 19.51 -14.65 -9.80
N VAL A 61 18.42 -14.32 -10.50
CA VAL A 61 17.20 -13.75 -9.91
C VAL A 61 16.20 -14.89 -9.66
N SER A 62 16.41 -15.61 -8.57
CA SER A 62 15.66 -16.84 -8.21
C SER A 62 14.18 -16.61 -7.89
N LYS A 63 13.80 -15.38 -7.50
CA LYS A 63 12.41 -14.96 -7.29
C LYS A 63 12.24 -13.50 -7.67
N LEU A 64 11.14 -13.18 -8.34
CA LEU A 64 10.73 -11.82 -8.65
C LEU A 64 9.20 -11.82 -8.78
N ASP A 65 8.52 -11.86 -7.64
CA ASP A 65 7.06 -11.84 -7.57
C ASP A 65 6.62 -10.41 -7.28
N GLY A 66 5.60 -9.94 -7.99
CA GLY A 66 5.15 -8.57 -7.86
C GLY A 66 4.40 -8.10 -9.09
N GLU A 67 3.95 -6.86 -9.03
CA GLU A 67 3.30 -6.18 -10.14
C GLU A 67 3.72 -4.70 -10.19
N ALA A 68 3.54 -4.09 -11.35
CA ALA A 68 3.67 -2.65 -11.53
C ALA A 68 2.60 -2.16 -12.51
N SER A 69 1.86 -1.12 -12.16
CA SER A 69 0.94 -0.44 -13.07
C SER A 69 1.14 1.07 -13.03
N ILE A 70 0.88 1.71 -14.18
CA ILE A 70 0.97 3.16 -14.31
C ILE A 70 -0.36 3.70 -14.80
N ASN A 71 -0.93 4.58 -13.99
CA ASN A 71 -2.24 5.16 -14.20
C ASN A 71 -2.11 6.63 -14.61
N ASN A 72 -2.66 7.00 -15.76
CA ASN A 72 -2.74 8.40 -16.18
C ASN A 72 -4.11 8.99 -15.82
N ARG A 73 -4.11 10.09 -15.06
CA ARG A 73 -5.30 10.87 -14.75
C ARG A 73 -5.03 12.36 -14.97
N LYS A 74 -5.68 12.96 -15.97
CA LYS A 74 -5.55 14.39 -16.31
C LYS A 74 -4.09 14.83 -16.55
N GLY A 75 -3.30 13.98 -17.20
CA GLY A 75 -1.88 14.25 -17.49
C GLY A 75 -0.92 14.01 -16.32
N LYS A 76 -1.42 13.60 -15.14
CA LYS A 76 -0.56 13.13 -14.03
C LYS A 76 -0.45 11.62 -14.08
N LEU A 77 0.79 11.13 -14.04
CA LEU A 77 1.08 9.70 -13.91
C LEU A 77 1.18 9.34 -12.43
N ILE A 78 0.49 8.26 -12.07
CA ILE A 78 0.50 7.64 -10.74
C ILE A 78 1.12 6.26 -10.95
N PHE A 79 2.16 5.96 -10.18
CA PHE A 79 2.90 4.71 -10.28
C PHE A 79 2.50 3.85 -9.10
N PHE A 80 2.12 2.61 -9.37
CA PHE A 80 1.98 1.56 -8.37
C PHE A 80 2.99 0.48 -8.70
N TYR A 81 3.78 0.05 -7.72
CA TYR A 81 4.62 -1.14 -7.86
C TYR A 81 4.84 -1.78 -6.50
N GLU A 82 4.87 -3.12 -6.46
CA GLU A 82 5.25 -3.90 -5.28
C GLU A 82 6.02 -5.13 -5.78
N TRP A 83 7.24 -5.33 -5.27
CA TRP A 83 8.12 -6.44 -5.65
C TRP A 83 8.76 -7.11 -4.45
N ALA A 84 8.64 -8.44 -4.40
CA ALA A 84 9.38 -9.33 -3.51
C ALA A 84 10.47 -10.07 -4.32
N ILE A 85 11.72 -9.70 -4.08
CA ILE A 85 12.88 -10.14 -4.89
C ILE A 85 13.76 -11.09 -4.09
N LYS A 86 14.20 -12.20 -4.71
CA LYS A 86 15.25 -13.07 -4.16
C LYS A 86 16.33 -13.34 -5.19
N LEU A 87 17.56 -12.99 -4.85
CA LEU A 87 18.75 -13.19 -5.66
C LEU A 87 19.60 -14.31 -5.08
N ALA A 88 20.27 -15.08 -5.94
CA ALA A 88 21.41 -15.91 -5.54
C ALA A 88 22.71 -15.18 -5.88
N TRP A 89 23.71 -15.27 -5.00
CA TRP A 89 25.03 -14.68 -5.20
C TRP A 89 26.13 -15.70 -4.91
N THR A 90 27.27 -15.53 -5.57
CA THR A 90 28.50 -16.29 -5.31
C THR A 90 29.63 -15.38 -4.89
N GLY A 91 30.30 -15.72 -3.80
CA GLY A 91 31.52 -15.05 -3.35
C GLY A 91 32.75 -15.93 -3.61
N THR A 92 33.81 -15.37 -4.17
CA THR A 92 35.13 -16.02 -4.27
C THR A 92 36.11 -15.29 -3.36
N SER A 93 36.68 -15.98 -2.38
CA SER A 93 37.70 -15.41 -1.48
C SER A 93 39.01 -15.14 -2.21
N LYS A 94 39.90 -14.34 -1.60
CA LYS A 94 41.31 -14.21 -2.05
C LYS A 94 42.05 -15.54 -2.19
N THR A 95 41.64 -16.59 -1.46
CA THR A 95 42.20 -17.95 -1.53
C THR A 95 41.58 -18.82 -2.63
N GLY A 96 40.64 -18.29 -3.44
CA GLY A 96 39.96 -19.01 -4.51
C GLY A 96 38.79 -19.90 -4.06
N VAL A 97 38.45 -19.89 -2.76
CA VAL A 97 37.32 -20.67 -2.22
C VAL A 97 36.02 -19.97 -2.60
N LYS A 98 35.07 -20.73 -3.17
CA LYS A 98 33.75 -20.24 -3.57
C LYS A 98 32.72 -20.54 -2.50
N TYR A 99 31.87 -19.55 -2.24
CA TYR A 99 30.76 -19.55 -1.30
C TYR A 99 29.47 -19.17 -2.03
N LYS A 100 28.34 -19.73 -1.62
CA LYS A 100 27.00 -19.38 -2.11
C LYS A 100 26.17 -18.68 -1.05
N GLY A 101 25.30 -17.78 -1.49
CA GLY A 101 24.34 -17.12 -0.60
C GLY A 101 23.14 -16.57 -1.33
N TYR A 102 22.27 -15.92 -0.56
CA TYR A 102 21.06 -15.28 -1.06
C TYR A 102 20.97 -13.83 -0.61
N VAL A 103 20.31 -13.01 -1.42
CA VAL A 103 19.80 -11.70 -1.03
C VAL A 103 18.28 -11.72 -1.13
N GLU A 104 17.59 -11.29 -0.09
CA GLU A 104 16.13 -11.16 -0.06
C GLU A 104 15.75 -9.69 0.15
N ILE A 105 14.84 -9.20 -0.69
CA ILE A 105 14.28 -7.84 -0.65
C ILE A 105 12.76 -8.05 -0.55
N PRO A 106 12.18 -8.04 0.66
CA PRO A 106 10.82 -8.53 0.87
C PRO A 106 9.75 -7.57 0.37
N ASN A 107 10.04 -6.27 0.29
CA ASN A 107 9.10 -5.23 -0.12
C ASN A 107 9.84 -4.05 -0.77
N LEU A 108 9.93 -4.04 -2.10
CA LEU A 108 10.25 -2.87 -2.91
C LEU A 108 8.94 -2.31 -3.46
N SER A 109 8.45 -1.19 -2.94
CA SER A 109 7.18 -0.58 -3.39
C SER A 109 7.22 0.93 -3.57
N ASP A 110 6.20 1.51 -4.20
CA ASP A 110 6.06 2.97 -4.34
C ASP A 110 5.75 3.69 -3.01
N GLU A 111 5.23 2.98 -2.01
CA GLU A 111 4.97 3.50 -0.66
C GLU A 111 6.25 3.63 0.20
N ASN A 112 7.34 2.96 -0.17
CA ASN A 112 8.57 2.90 0.62
C ASN A 112 9.70 3.76 0.00
N ASP A 113 10.39 4.54 0.82
CA ASP A 113 11.64 5.17 0.38
C ASP A 113 12.73 4.11 0.17
N ILE A 114 13.38 4.18 -0.99
CA ILE A 114 14.34 3.17 -1.46
C ILE A 114 15.58 3.02 -0.55
N ASP A 115 15.88 4.03 0.26
CA ASP A 115 16.94 4.00 1.26
C ASP A 115 16.52 3.31 2.58
N GLU A 116 15.21 3.17 2.83
CA GLU A 116 14.61 2.44 3.95
C GLU A 116 14.35 0.96 3.63
N VAL A 117 14.22 0.60 2.34
CA VAL A 117 14.05 -0.80 1.89
C VAL A 117 15.12 -1.72 2.47
N GLU A 118 14.66 -2.78 3.14
CA GLU A 118 15.51 -3.79 3.78
C GLU A 118 16.12 -4.74 2.73
N ILE A 119 17.44 -4.98 2.85
CA ILE A 119 18.19 -5.89 1.97
C ILE A 119 18.85 -6.96 2.86
N LEU A 120 18.25 -8.14 2.90
CA LEU A 120 18.65 -9.25 3.75
C LEU A 120 19.68 -10.14 3.04
N VAL A 121 20.95 -10.08 3.47
CA VAL A 121 22.03 -10.91 2.90
C VAL A 121 22.33 -12.11 3.81
N SER A 122 22.30 -13.30 3.22
CA SER A 122 22.54 -14.59 3.88
C SER A 122 23.50 -15.49 3.08
N LEU A 123 24.07 -16.48 3.76
CA LEU A 123 24.82 -17.60 3.14
C LEU A 123 23.88 -18.80 2.96
N ALA A 124 24.24 -19.74 2.07
CA ALA A 124 23.54 -21.01 1.99
C ALA A 124 23.79 -21.85 3.27
N LYS A 125 22.88 -22.78 3.59
CA LYS A 125 22.82 -23.45 4.91
C LYS A 125 24.07 -24.23 5.29
N ASP A 126 24.81 -24.72 4.29
CA ASP A 126 25.98 -25.59 4.46
C ASP A 126 27.32 -24.83 4.31
N GLU A 127 27.26 -23.51 4.12
CA GLU A 127 28.44 -22.65 3.92
C GLU A 127 28.96 -22.10 5.26
N PRO A 128 30.28 -22.20 5.54
CA PRO A 128 30.83 -21.66 6.78
C PRO A 128 30.85 -20.12 6.75
N GLU A 129 30.86 -19.51 7.93
CA GLU A 129 30.84 -18.05 8.05
C GLU A 129 32.09 -17.41 7.42
N THR A 130 31.87 -16.38 6.62
CA THR A 130 32.91 -15.74 5.79
C THR A 130 32.68 -14.23 5.72
N ASN A 131 33.77 -13.46 5.69
CA ASN A 131 33.71 -12.00 5.58
C ASN A 131 33.10 -11.52 4.24
N LEU A 132 33.01 -12.40 3.23
CA LEU A 132 32.29 -12.14 1.97
C LEU A 132 30.80 -11.84 2.20
N LYS A 133 30.18 -12.42 3.23
CA LYS A 133 28.82 -12.08 3.67
C LYS A 133 28.72 -10.63 4.12
N THR A 134 29.73 -10.14 4.85
CA THR A 134 29.82 -8.74 5.31
C THR A 134 30.05 -7.78 4.14
N LEU A 135 30.97 -8.13 3.21
CA LEU A 135 31.19 -7.37 1.97
C LEU A 135 29.90 -7.23 1.16
N MET A 136 29.16 -8.34 0.97
CA MET A 136 27.90 -8.34 0.24
C MET A 136 26.78 -7.59 1.00
N LYS A 137 26.75 -7.65 2.34
CA LYS A 137 25.82 -6.87 3.17
C LYS A 137 26.10 -5.36 3.17
N GLN A 138 27.35 -4.94 2.96
CA GLN A 138 27.73 -3.53 2.96
C GLN A 138 27.76 -2.96 1.54
N GLU A 139 28.74 -3.34 0.72
CA GLU A 139 28.91 -2.80 -0.63
C GLU A 139 27.94 -3.43 -1.64
N GLY A 140 27.62 -4.72 -1.47
CA GLY A 140 26.64 -5.40 -2.32
C GLY A 140 25.25 -4.79 -2.19
N ALA A 141 24.78 -4.59 -0.96
CA ALA A 141 23.50 -3.94 -0.67
C ALA A 141 23.41 -2.51 -1.24
N LYS A 142 24.48 -1.71 -1.19
CA LYS A 142 24.52 -0.39 -1.86
C LYS A 142 24.29 -0.50 -3.36
N LYS A 143 25.06 -1.36 -4.06
CA LYS A 143 24.89 -1.54 -5.51
C LYS A 143 23.53 -2.10 -5.91
N ILE A 144 22.97 -3.00 -5.11
CA ILE A 144 21.60 -3.50 -5.29
C ILE A 144 20.58 -2.36 -5.13
N ARG A 145 20.77 -1.48 -4.14
CA ARG A 145 19.94 -0.29 -3.96
C ARG A 145 20.07 0.71 -5.12
N ASP A 146 21.27 0.93 -5.64
CA ASP A 146 21.48 1.80 -6.80
C ASP A 146 20.86 1.22 -8.08
N ALA A 147 20.89 -0.10 -8.25
CA ALA A 147 20.17 -0.80 -9.31
C ALA A 147 18.64 -0.62 -9.19
N MET A 148 18.08 -0.73 -7.98
CA MET A 148 16.66 -0.46 -7.73
C MET A 148 16.28 1.03 -7.93
N LYS A 149 17.13 1.98 -7.50
CA LYS A 149 16.98 3.42 -7.82
C LYS A 149 16.94 3.65 -9.33
N THR A 150 17.81 2.98 -10.06
CA THR A 150 17.85 3.02 -11.53
C THR A 150 16.56 2.45 -12.13
N TYR A 151 16.05 1.32 -11.63
CA TYR A 151 14.75 0.78 -12.03
C TYR A 151 13.64 1.82 -11.87
N ILE A 152 13.46 2.40 -10.67
CA ILE A 152 12.41 3.39 -10.38
C ILE A 152 12.52 4.61 -11.29
N SER A 153 13.73 5.11 -11.53
CA SER A 153 13.99 6.23 -12.44
C SER A 153 13.59 5.90 -13.89
N THR A 154 13.93 4.69 -14.35
CA THR A 154 13.66 4.24 -15.73
C THR A 154 12.18 3.86 -15.92
N LEU A 155 11.50 3.38 -14.89
CA LEU A 155 10.04 3.22 -14.87
C LEU A 155 9.35 4.58 -15.05
N LYS A 156 9.88 5.64 -14.41
CA LYS A 156 9.34 7.01 -14.50
C LYS A 156 9.66 7.74 -15.82
N THR A 157 10.59 7.24 -16.64
CA THR A 157 11.10 7.96 -17.83
C THR A 157 11.03 7.16 -19.13
N GLU A 158 11.51 5.92 -19.16
CA GLU A 158 11.54 5.06 -20.36
C GLU A 158 10.15 4.46 -20.64
N PHE A 159 9.52 3.83 -19.64
CA PHE A 159 8.22 3.18 -19.83
C PHE A 159 7.08 4.19 -20.08
N THR A 160 7.18 5.37 -19.47
CA THR A 160 6.17 6.44 -19.54
C THR A 160 6.26 7.29 -20.80
N GLN A 161 7.28 7.06 -21.64
CA GLN A 161 7.49 7.81 -22.86
C GLN A 161 6.27 7.67 -23.79
N GLY A 162 5.61 8.80 -24.10
CA GLY A 162 4.39 8.82 -24.91
C GLY A 162 3.09 8.43 -24.17
N MET A 163 3.12 8.15 -22.86
CA MET A 163 1.90 7.96 -22.05
C MET A 163 1.16 9.28 -21.77
N ILE A 164 1.82 10.42 -21.94
CA ILE A 164 1.23 11.76 -21.84
C ILE A 164 1.23 12.40 -23.25
N LEU A 165 0.06 12.83 -23.71
CA LEU A 165 -0.07 13.65 -24.92
C LEU A 165 0.63 15.01 -24.70
N PRO A 166 1.43 15.52 -25.66
CA PRO A 166 1.99 16.86 -25.55
C PRO A 166 0.87 17.90 -25.45
N THR A 167 0.71 18.53 -24.29
CA THR A 167 -0.18 19.66 -24.15
C THR A 167 0.38 20.83 -24.95
N VAL A 168 -0.42 21.36 -25.88
CA VAL A 168 -0.12 22.58 -26.64
C VAL A 168 -0.21 23.82 -25.74
N ASN A 169 0.79 23.96 -24.88
CA ASN A 169 1.34 25.16 -24.25
C ASN A 169 2.43 24.67 -23.29
N GLY A 170 3.69 25.00 -23.60
CA GLY A 170 4.83 24.46 -22.88
C GLY A 170 5.07 25.16 -21.54
N GLU A 171 4.74 24.49 -20.44
CA GLU A 171 5.30 24.78 -19.12
C GLU A 171 5.83 23.49 -18.50
N HIS A 172 7.16 23.37 -18.45
CA HIS A 172 7.85 22.34 -17.69
C HIS A 172 7.67 22.65 -16.21
N MET A 173 6.85 21.88 -15.49
CA MET A 173 6.83 21.93 -14.02
C MET A 173 7.75 20.85 -13.45
N GLU A 174 8.99 21.23 -13.20
CA GLU A 174 9.94 20.44 -12.44
C GLU A 174 9.49 20.29 -10.98
N THR A 175 9.58 19.08 -10.44
CA THR A 175 9.33 18.80 -9.03
C THR A 175 10.54 19.20 -8.18
N ALA A 176 10.34 20.10 -7.22
CA ALA A 176 11.28 20.37 -6.14
C ALA A 176 10.58 20.34 -4.77
N PRO A 177 10.93 19.42 -3.86
CA PRO A 177 10.53 19.51 -2.46
C PRO A 177 11.48 20.43 -1.71
N GLN A 178 10.96 21.48 -1.05
CA GLN A 178 11.73 22.24 -0.05
C GLN A 178 11.24 21.93 1.37
N VAL A 179 12.21 21.65 2.23
CA VAL A 179 12.04 21.34 3.65
C VAL A 179 12.12 22.63 4.48
N ALA A 180 11.24 22.78 5.48
CA ALA A 180 11.54 23.58 6.67
C ALA A 180 10.76 23.03 7.89
N PRO A 181 11.42 22.66 9.00
CA PRO A 181 10.76 22.11 10.17
C PRO A 181 10.30 23.20 11.15
N LYS A 182 9.34 22.86 12.02
CA LYS A 182 9.18 23.54 13.32
C LYS A 182 9.21 22.50 14.44
N ALA A 183 10.23 22.62 15.29
CA ALA A 183 10.34 21.89 16.54
C ALA A 183 9.54 22.61 17.64
N GLU A 184 8.99 21.85 18.58
CA GLU A 184 8.66 22.38 19.89
C GLU A 184 8.90 21.30 20.97
N GLU A 185 9.82 21.59 21.90
CA GLU A 185 10.15 20.72 23.03
C GLU A 185 9.24 20.99 24.24
N ARG A 186 9.13 19.95 25.10
CA ARG A 186 8.91 19.93 26.57
C ARG A 186 7.77 18.95 26.93
N LYS A 187 7.86 18.13 27.98
CA LYS A 187 8.90 17.93 29.01
C LYS A 187 8.78 16.52 29.61
N MET A 188 9.89 15.95 30.08
CA MET A 188 9.86 14.71 30.87
C MET A 188 9.23 14.92 32.26
N ALA A 189 8.54 13.91 32.76
CA ALA A 189 8.32 13.68 34.19
C ALA A 189 8.41 12.16 34.47
N ALA A 190 9.22 11.77 35.44
CA ALA A 190 9.50 10.38 35.77
C ALA A 190 8.91 9.97 37.13
N ARG A 191 8.47 8.70 37.25
CA ARG A 191 8.24 7.85 38.45
C ARG A 191 7.22 6.76 38.07
N SER A 192 7.23 5.53 38.61
CA SER A 192 8.25 4.76 39.34
C SER A 192 7.83 3.28 39.35
N SER A 193 8.75 2.37 39.64
CA SER A 193 8.62 0.91 39.55
C SER A 193 7.61 0.24 40.49
N THR A 194 6.92 -0.81 40.02
CA THR A 194 6.56 -2.00 40.83
C THR A 194 6.35 -3.26 39.95
N ALA A 195 6.60 -4.44 40.50
CA ALA A 195 6.30 -5.79 39.96
C ALA A 195 5.82 -6.67 41.15
N ILE A 196 5.42 -7.95 41.11
CA ILE A 196 5.75 -9.20 40.36
C ILE A 196 4.45 -10.07 40.42
N PRO A 197 3.97 -10.82 39.39
CA PRO A 197 4.64 -12.00 38.82
C PRO A 197 4.49 -12.20 37.27
N GLN A 198 4.49 -13.45 36.80
CA GLN A 198 4.57 -13.91 35.41
C GLN A 198 3.27 -14.57 34.90
N SER A 199 3.08 -14.58 33.58
CA SER A 199 2.57 -15.75 32.86
C SER A 199 3.36 -15.95 31.56
N LYS A 200 3.57 -17.20 31.14
CA LYS A 200 4.37 -17.54 29.94
C LYS A 200 3.50 -17.38 28.69
N SER A 201 3.91 -16.55 27.74
CA SER A 201 3.43 -16.61 26.35
C SER A 201 4.61 -16.72 25.39
N ILE A 202 4.64 -17.83 24.64
CA ILE A 202 5.49 -17.97 23.46
C ILE A 202 4.80 -17.17 22.35
N GLY A 203 5.38 -16.03 21.99
CA GLY A 203 4.84 -15.17 20.95
C GLY A 203 5.56 -13.83 20.91
N VAL A 204 5.91 -13.37 19.71
CA VAL A 204 6.42 -12.01 19.50
C VAL A 204 5.33 -11.03 19.93
N LYS A 205 5.64 -10.14 20.87
CA LYS A 205 4.71 -9.09 21.29
C LYS A 205 4.63 -8.05 20.17
N ILE A 206 3.68 -8.25 19.25
CA ILE A 206 3.35 -7.27 18.21
C ILE A 206 2.93 -5.97 18.92
N PRO A 207 3.61 -4.84 18.70
CA PRO A 207 3.18 -3.57 19.25
C PRO A 207 1.83 -3.20 18.62
N THR A 208 0.84 -2.89 19.46
CA THR A 208 -0.49 -2.50 19.00
C THR A 208 -0.86 -1.09 19.44
N CYS A 209 -1.59 -0.41 18.59
CA CYS A 209 -2.11 0.93 18.82
C CYS A 209 -3.65 0.92 18.90
N LYS A 210 -4.22 2.11 19.01
CA LYS A 210 -5.66 2.37 18.89
C LYS A 210 -5.88 3.40 17.80
N ILE A 211 -6.83 3.12 16.92
CA ILE A 211 -7.31 4.10 15.93
C ILE A 211 -8.66 4.64 16.37
N SER A 212 -8.89 5.92 16.10
CA SER A 212 -10.20 6.55 16.22
C SER A 212 -10.44 7.34 14.95
N LEU A 213 -11.54 7.03 14.25
CA LEU A 213 -12.00 7.79 13.10
C LEU A 213 -13.43 8.24 13.35
N LYS A 214 -13.80 9.36 12.74
CA LYS A 214 -15.10 9.98 12.94
C LYS A 214 -15.55 10.65 11.66
N ASP A 215 -16.74 10.29 11.19
CA ASP A 215 -17.29 10.85 9.96
C ASP A 215 -18.82 10.90 9.99
N THR A 216 -19.40 11.79 9.17
CA THR A 216 -20.85 12.05 9.10
C THR A 216 -21.41 11.67 7.74
N PHE A 217 -22.60 11.08 7.75
CA PHE A 217 -23.31 10.55 6.58
C PHE A 217 -24.73 11.12 6.53
N LEU A 218 -25.18 11.52 5.34
CA LEU A 218 -26.50 12.11 5.08
C LEU A 218 -27.59 11.02 4.95
N THR A 219 -27.80 10.26 6.02
CA THR A 219 -28.76 9.15 6.07
C THR A 219 -29.14 8.83 7.53
N SER A 220 -30.15 7.98 7.74
CA SER A 220 -30.55 7.50 9.07
C SER A 220 -29.58 6.43 9.62
N PRO A 221 -29.52 6.24 10.96
CA PRO A 221 -28.69 5.20 11.55
C PRO A 221 -29.08 3.79 11.10
N GLU A 222 -30.36 3.57 10.83
CA GLU A 222 -30.92 2.32 10.30
C GLU A 222 -30.33 1.99 8.92
N GLU A 223 -30.43 2.90 7.96
CA GLU A 223 -29.92 2.67 6.60
C GLU A 223 -28.40 2.54 6.58
N LEU A 224 -27.68 3.36 7.35
CA LEU A 224 -26.22 3.24 7.43
C LEU A 224 -25.79 1.93 8.09
N TYR A 225 -26.49 1.48 9.13
CA TYR A 225 -26.25 0.19 9.77
C TYR A 225 -26.46 -0.96 8.77
N ARG A 226 -27.57 -0.92 7.99
CA ARG A 226 -27.86 -1.91 6.94
C ARG A 226 -26.73 -2.03 5.93
N VAL A 227 -26.07 -0.94 5.55
CA VAL A 227 -24.93 -0.96 4.61
C VAL A 227 -23.74 -1.79 5.13
N PHE A 228 -23.49 -1.82 6.44
CA PHE A 228 -22.40 -2.64 7.02
C PHE A 228 -22.75 -4.12 7.24
N VAL A 229 -24.04 -4.48 7.22
CA VAL A 229 -24.52 -5.85 7.50
C VAL A 229 -25.21 -6.54 6.31
N THR A 230 -25.39 -5.84 5.17
CA THR A 230 -26.04 -6.39 3.98
C THR A 230 -24.99 -6.69 2.90
N GLN A 231 -24.78 -7.97 2.56
CA GLN A 231 -23.75 -8.39 1.60
C GLN A 231 -23.79 -7.63 0.27
N GLU A 232 -24.99 -7.46 -0.31
CA GLU A 232 -25.18 -6.75 -1.59
C GLU A 232 -24.75 -5.28 -1.51
N MET A 233 -25.05 -4.60 -0.39
CA MET A 233 -24.62 -3.21 -0.17
C MET A 233 -23.10 -3.11 0.00
N VAL A 234 -22.48 -4.08 0.69
CA VAL A 234 -21.02 -4.12 0.84
C VAL A 234 -20.34 -4.38 -0.51
N GLN A 235 -20.85 -5.29 -1.33
CA GLN A 235 -20.36 -5.49 -2.71
C GLN A 235 -20.52 -4.21 -3.54
N ALA A 236 -21.64 -3.48 -3.40
CA ALA A 236 -21.89 -2.24 -4.13
C ALA A 236 -20.92 -1.10 -3.79
N PHE A 237 -20.52 -0.92 -2.53
CA PHE A 237 -19.57 0.15 -2.16
C PHE A 237 -18.09 -0.26 -2.24
N THR A 238 -17.78 -1.54 -2.15
CA THR A 238 -16.39 -2.03 -2.33
C THR A 238 -16.03 -2.32 -3.78
N HIS A 239 -17.03 -2.47 -4.66
CA HIS A 239 -16.88 -2.87 -6.07
C HIS A 239 -16.12 -4.21 -6.27
N ALA A 240 -16.08 -5.06 -5.24
CA ALA A 240 -15.33 -6.31 -5.17
C ALA A 240 -16.23 -7.44 -4.65
N GLN A 241 -15.80 -8.71 -4.78
CA GLN A 241 -16.54 -9.79 -4.14
C GLN A 241 -16.40 -9.70 -2.62
N ALA A 242 -17.55 -9.82 -1.95
CA ALA A 242 -17.66 -9.87 -0.51
C ALA A 242 -18.61 -10.99 -0.09
N THR A 243 -18.21 -11.75 0.93
CA THR A 243 -19.04 -12.74 1.61
C THR A 243 -19.28 -12.24 3.02
N LEU A 244 -20.54 -12.24 3.48
CA LEU A 244 -20.92 -11.65 4.77
C LEU A 244 -22.05 -12.43 5.44
N GLU A 245 -21.77 -13.00 6.61
CA GLU A 245 -22.75 -13.64 7.49
C GLU A 245 -23.19 -12.64 8.56
N ALA A 246 -24.40 -12.09 8.46
CA ALA A 246 -24.89 -10.94 9.25
C ALA A 246 -25.33 -11.28 10.69
N ASP A 247 -24.76 -12.34 11.27
CA ASP A 247 -25.14 -12.91 12.57
C ASP A 247 -24.03 -12.74 13.61
N LYS A 248 -24.37 -12.90 14.90
CA LYS A 248 -23.40 -12.85 15.99
C LYS A 248 -22.48 -14.08 15.94
N GLY A 249 -21.19 -13.86 15.72
CA GLY A 249 -20.20 -14.89 15.41
C GLY A 249 -20.07 -15.21 13.91
N GLY A 250 -20.88 -14.58 13.06
CA GLY A 250 -20.82 -14.69 11.60
C GLY A 250 -19.53 -14.08 11.06
N LYS A 251 -18.98 -14.69 10.00
CA LYS A 251 -17.73 -14.28 9.36
C LYS A 251 -17.97 -13.37 8.18
N PHE A 252 -16.98 -12.56 7.87
CA PHE A 252 -16.95 -11.78 6.64
C PHE A 252 -15.59 -11.79 5.96
N GLN A 253 -15.63 -11.66 4.64
CA GLN A 253 -14.49 -11.57 3.74
C GLN A 253 -14.80 -10.46 2.73
N LEU A 254 -14.00 -9.40 2.71
CA LEU A 254 -14.23 -8.18 1.92
C LEU A 254 -13.00 -7.88 1.04
N LEU A 255 -13.18 -7.06 0.00
CA LEU A 255 -12.10 -6.63 -0.92
C LEU A 255 -11.34 -7.84 -1.49
N ASP A 256 -12.07 -8.78 -2.10
CA ASP A 256 -11.58 -10.05 -2.66
C ASP A 256 -10.75 -10.91 -1.68
N GLY A 257 -11.02 -10.75 -0.38
CA GLY A 257 -10.33 -11.46 0.70
C GLY A 257 -9.06 -10.78 1.21
N SER A 258 -8.80 -9.55 0.80
CA SER A 258 -7.77 -8.70 1.40
C SER A 258 -8.11 -8.33 2.85
N VAL A 259 -9.40 -8.27 3.20
CA VAL A 259 -9.91 -8.05 4.55
C VAL A 259 -10.74 -9.24 5.01
N THR A 260 -10.54 -9.67 6.26
CA THR A 260 -11.31 -10.77 6.88
C THR A 260 -11.67 -10.45 8.33
N GLY A 261 -12.75 -11.03 8.83
CA GLY A 261 -13.22 -10.78 10.18
C GLY A 261 -14.42 -11.61 10.63
N GLU A 262 -14.96 -11.22 11.78
CA GLU A 262 -16.04 -11.90 12.50
C GLU A 262 -16.84 -10.86 13.29
N PHE A 263 -18.17 -10.88 13.19
CA PHE A 263 -19.01 -10.01 14.02
C PHE A 263 -19.06 -10.53 15.45
N VAL A 264 -18.71 -9.67 16.41
CA VAL A 264 -18.67 -9.99 17.84
C VAL A 264 -19.97 -9.58 18.52
N ASP A 265 -20.51 -8.42 18.17
CA ASP A 265 -21.80 -7.95 18.68
C ASP A 265 -22.50 -7.02 17.68
N LEU A 266 -23.82 -7.17 17.59
CA LEU A 266 -24.68 -6.46 16.65
C LEU A 266 -25.85 -5.85 17.42
N VAL A 267 -25.84 -4.52 17.58
CA VAL A 267 -26.94 -3.77 18.17
C VAL A 267 -27.52 -2.86 17.07
N PRO A 268 -28.70 -3.20 16.49
CA PRO A 268 -29.32 -2.42 15.43
C PRO A 268 -29.36 -0.92 15.74
N GLU A 269 -29.10 -0.11 14.71
CA GLU A 269 -29.11 1.36 14.74
C GLU A 269 -28.11 2.04 15.70
N LYS A 270 -27.37 1.30 16.52
CA LYS A 270 -26.55 1.86 17.62
C LYS A 270 -25.08 1.46 17.57
N GLN A 271 -24.78 0.17 17.45
CA GLN A 271 -23.41 -0.31 17.60
C GLN A 271 -23.15 -1.58 16.81
N LEU A 272 -21.99 -1.63 16.15
CA LEU A 272 -21.49 -2.82 15.47
C LEU A 272 -20.05 -3.09 15.94
N VAL A 273 -19.84 -4.25 16.57
CA VAL A 273 -18.52 -4.69 17.06
C VAL A 273 -18.06 -5.88 16.24
N MET A 274 -16.85 -5.79 15.67
CA MET A 274 -16.28 -6.83 14.82
C MET A 274 -14.79 -7.04 15.11
N LYS A 275 -14.32 -8.28 14.95
CA LYS A 275 -12.90 -8.56 14.70
C LYS A 275 -12.60 -8.24 13.24
N TRP A 276 -11.48 -7.60 12.99
CA TRP A 276 -11.09 -7.13 11.66
C TRP A 276 -9.58 -7.27 11.48
N ARG A 277 -9.14 -7.67 10.30
CA ARG A 277 -7.72 -7.68 9.92
C ARG A 277 -7.56 -7.57 8.40
N PHE A 278 -6.40 -7.07 7.99
CA PHE A 278 -5.89 -7.38 6.66
C PHE A 278 -5.35 -8.83 6.60
N LYS A 279 -5.37 -9.41 5.40
CA LYS A 279 -4.74 -10.70 5.07
C LYS A 279 -3.23 -10.69 5.34
N SER A 280 -2.57 -9.54 5.12
CA SER A 280 -1.16 -9.28 5.38
C SER A 280 -0.76 -9.32 6.86
N TRP A 281 -1.70 -9.13 7.79
CA TRP A 281 -1.37 -9.12 9.22
C TRP A 281 -0.89 -10.50 9.71
N PRO A 282 -0.12 -10.54 10.82
CA PRO A 282 0.29 -11.80 11.44
C PRO A 282 -0.88 -12.75 11.69
N ALA A 283 -0.67 -14.05 11.45
CA ALA A 283 -1.71 -15.06 11.58
C ALA A 283 -2.32 -15.07 13.00
N GLY A 284 -3.65 -14.99 13.07
CA GLY A 284 -4.39 -14.93 14.34
C GLY A 284 -4.42 -13.54 15.00
N HIS A 285 -3.80 -12.51 14.42
CA HIS A 285 -3.90 -11.14 14.91
C HIS A 285 -5.11 -10.42 14.31
N PHE A 286 -5.99 -9.90 15.16
CA PHE A 286 -7.19 -9.15 14.78
C PHE A 286 -7.33 -7.91 15.66
N ALA A 287 -7.73 -6.80 15.05
CA ALA A 287 -8.19 -5.62 15.76
C ALA A 287 -9.67 -5.80 16.09
N THR A 288 -10.08 -5.30 17.25
CA THR A 288 -11.51 -5.13 17.57
C THR A 288 -11.92 -3.75 17.10
N ILE A 289 -12.78 -3.68 16.08
CA ILE A 289 -13.38 -2.45 15.59
C ILE A 289 -14.78 -2.33 16.21
N THR A 290 -15.08 -1.14 16.73
CA THR A 290 -16.37 -0.75 17.26
C THR A 290 -16.86 0.46 16.49
N LEU A 291 -17.92 0.30 15.71
CA LEU A 291 -18.65 1.42 15.08
C LEU A 291 -19.81 1.80 15.99
N ASN A 292 -19.92 3.08 16.34
CA ASN A 292 -21.06 3.65 17.06
C ASN A 292 -21.79 4.60 16.12
N PHE A 293 -23.09 4.40 15.94
CA PHE A 293 -23.95 5.21 15.08
C PHE A 293 -24.74 6.19 15.96
N ASN A 294 -24.55 7.49 15.75
CA ASN A 294 -25.22 8.54 16.51
C ASN A 294 -26.11 9.37 15.57
N ASP A 295 -27.42 9.40 15.84
CA ASP A 295 -28.35 10.29 15.14
C ASP A 295 -28.07 11.75 15.49
N LYS A 296 -28.04 12.61 14.47
CA LYS A 296 -27.91 14.07 14.57
C LYS A 296 -29.06 14.83 13.89
N GLY A 297 -30.20 14.18 13.67
CA GLY A 297 -31.41 14.81 13.15
C GLY A 297 -31.39 14.97 11.64
N GLY A 298 -31.31 13.85 10.93
CA GLY A 298 -31.21 13.80 9.45
C GLY A 298 -29.82 13.47 8.92
N GLU A 299 -28.83 13.32 9.81
CA GLU A 299 -27.48 12.85 9.52
C GLU A 299 -27.04 11.85 10.59
N THR A 300 -26.25 10.86 10.21
CA THR A 300 -25.66 9.87 11.14
C THR A 300 -24.18 10.11 11.28
N GLU A 301 -23.73 10.31 12.52
CA GLU A 301 -22.32 10.43 12.87
C GLU A 301 -21.78 9.06 13.32
N VAL A 302 -20.86 8.50 12.54
CA VAL A 302 -20.18 7.24 12.85
C VAL A 302 -18.87 7.53 13.57
N CYS A 303 -18.74 7.00 14.77
CA CYS A 303 -17.50 6.98 15.53
C CYS A 303 -16.93 5.56 15.51
N LEU A 304 -15.81 5.38 14.80
CA LEU A 304 -15.04 4.14 14.74
C LEU A 304 -13.94 4.16 15.81
N GLU A 305 -13.93 3.16 16.69
CA GLU A 305 -12.78 2.84 17.55
C GLU A 305 -12.19 1.49 17.16
N GLY A 306 -10.92 1.46 16.74
CA GLY A 306 -10.17 0.23 16.53
C GLY A 306 -9.15 0.01 17.64
N LYS A 307 -9.17 -1.16 18.29
CA LYS A 307 -8.26 -1.54 19.40
C LYS A 307 -7.51 -2.82 19.02
N GLY A 308 -6.19 -2.82 19.15
CA GLY A 308 -5.38 -3.97 18.75
C GLY A 308 -5.00 -3.97 17.27
N VAL A 309 -4.88 -2.80 16.65
CA VAL A 309 -4.28 -2.64 15.32
C VAL A 309 -2.75 -2.73 15.49
N PRO A 310 -1.99 -3.47 14.66
CA PRO A 310 -0.53 -3.42 14.69
C PRO A 310 -0.04 -1.99 14.46
N ALA A 311 0.91 -1.53 15.27
CA ALA A 311 1.39 -0.14 15.20
C ALA A 311 2.01 0.22 13.84
N SER A 312 2.62 -0.76 13.15
CA SER A 312 3.15 -0.61 11.78
C SER A 312 2.06 -0.47 10.71
N GLU A 313 0.83 -0.87 11.02
CA GLU A 313 -0.32 -0.88 10.10
C GLU A 313 -1.35 0.20 10.48
N GLU A 314 -1.06 1.05 11.48
CA GLU A 314 -2.00 2.04 12.02
C GLU A 314 -2.56 2.94 10.92
N GLU A 315 -1.67 3.58 10.17
CA GLU A 315 -2.02 4.60 9.20
C GLU A 315 -2.69 3.99 7.95
N ARG A 316 -2.17 2.84 7.48
CA ARG A 316 -2.80 2.00 6.45
C ARG A 316 -4.24 1.61 6.83
N THR A 317 -4.46 1.25 8.10
CA THR A 317 -5.79 0.88 8.58
C THR A 317 -6.73 2.08 8.60
N LYS A 318 -6.26 3.25 9.06
CA LYS A 318 -7.07 4.48 9.02
C LYS A 318 -7.46 4.84 7.58
N GLN A 319 -6.49 4.89 6.67
CA GLN A 319 -6.72 5.26 5.27
C GLN A 319 -7.59 4.23 4.55
N GLY A 320 -7.42 2.94 4.83
CA GLY A 320 -8.28 1.88 4.32
C GLY A 320 -9.75 2.02 4.78
N TRP A 321 -9.98 2.34 6.06
CA TRP A 321 -11.32 2.62 6.57
C TRP A 321 -11.93 3.90 5.97
N GLN A 322 -11.14 4.98 5.87
CA GLN A 322 -11.60 6.24 5.28
C GLN A 322 -11.99 6.07 3.80
N ARG A 323 -11.12 5.44 2.98
CA ARG A 323 -11.30 5.32 1.53
C ARG A 323 -12.31 4.24 1.13
N TYR A 324 -12.14 3.01 1.62
CA TYR A 324 -12.95 1.88 1.15
C TYR A 324 -14.30 1.75 1.84
N TYR A 325 -14.45 2.26 3.07
CA TYR A 325 -15.74 2.25 3.78
C TYR A 325 -16.38 3.62 3.72
N PHE A 326 -15.78 4.67 4.29
CA PHE A 326 -16.50 5.94 4.44
C PHE A 326 -16.72 6.66 3.09
N GLU A 327 -15.66 6.84 2.29
CA GLU A 327 -15.80 7.45 0.95
C GLU A 327 -16.57 6.55 -0.02
N GLY A 328 -16.31 5.24 -0.02
CA GLY A 328 -17.08 4.25 -0.82
C GLY A 328 -18.58 4.34 -0.55
N ILE A 329 -19.01 4.24 0.71
CA ILE A 329 -20.42 4.35 1.10
C ILE A 329 -21.01 5.71 0.70
N LYS A 330 -20.27 6.81 0.91
CA LYS A 330 -20.71 8.17 0.53
C LYS A 330 -20.89 8.35 -0.96
N GLN A 331 -20.04 7.74 -1.79
CA GLN A 331 -20.10 7.85 -3.25
C GLN A 331 -21.19 6.92 -3.82
N THR A 332 -21.23 5.66 -3.39
CA THR A 332 -22.17 4.65 -3.91
C THR A 332 -23.62 4.93 -3.53
N PHE A 333 -23.89 5.35 -2.30
CA PHE A 333 -25.27 5.60 -1.81
C PHE A 333 -25.63 7.09 -1.73
N GLY A 334 -24.73 7.99 -2.15
CA GLY A 334 -24.94 9.44 -2.14
C GLY A 334 -24.87 10.09 -0.76
N TYR A 335 -24.57 9.35 0.31
CA TYR A 335 -24.57 9.83 1.70
C TYR A 335 -23.50 10.89 2.03
N GLY A 336 -22.70 11.34 1.04
CA GLY A 336 -21.67 12.38 1.23
C GLY A 336 -22.04 13.77 0.69
N ALA A 337 -23.12 13.92 -0.09
CA ALA A 337 -23.38 15.14 -0.84
C ALA A 337 -24.68 15.85 -0.42
N ARG A 338 -24.56 17.03 0.20
CA ARG A 338 -25.69 17.97 0.27
C ARG A 338 -25.77 18.65 -1.11
N LEU A 339 -26.79 18.29 -1.89
CA LEU A 339 -27.13 19.00 -3.12
C LEU A 339 -27.64 20.41 -2.73
N PHE A 340 -26.90 21.44 -3.14
CA PHE A 340 -27.23 22.85 -3.00
C PHE A 340 -27.41 23.48 -4.40
#